data_AF-A0A4V1V3H3-F1
#
_entry.id   AF-A0A4V1V3H3-F1
#
_cell.length_a   1.000
_cell.length_b   1.000
_cell.length_c   1.000
_cell.angle_alpha   90.00
_cell.angle_beta   90.00
_cell.angle_gamma   90.00
#
_symmetry.space_group_name_H-M   'P 1'
#
loop_
_entity.id
_entity.type
_entity.pdbx_description
1 polymer ?
#
loop_
_entity_poly.entity_id
_entity_poly.type
_entity_poly.pdbx_seq_one_letter_code
_entity_poly.pdbx_strand_id
1 'polypeptide(L)' 'APSDAMDLHVFPSPDGSQARLVAVLDNLGKGASGAAVQSLNLMAGLDETAGLRL' A
#
# COMPACT_ATOMS: atom_id res chain seq x y z
N ALA A 1 -3.54 -8.43 11.59
CA ALA A 1 -4.06 -9.39 10.60
C ALA A 1 -3.58 -8.93 9.22
N PRO A 2 -3.43 -9.83 8.22
CA PRO A 2 -3.04 -9.43 6.87
C PRO A 2 -3.95 -8.33 6.32
N SER A 3 -3.37 -7.37 5.58
CA SER A 3 -4.07 -6.26 4.94
C SER A 3 -3.36 -5.88 3.63
N ASP A 4 -4.14 -5.42 2.66
CA ASP A 4 -3.70 -4.89 1.38
C ASP A 4 -3.57 -3.35 1.41
N ALA A 5 -3.76 -2.74 2.58
CA ALA A 5 -3.47 -1.33 2.81
C ALA A 5 -1.96 -1.07 3.01
N MET A 6 -1.58 0.20 2.91
CA MET A 6 -0.26 0.72 3.27
C MET A 6 -0.45 1.93 4.16
N ASP A 7 0.13 1.89 5.36
CA ASP A 7 0.15 3.03 6.26
C ASP A 7 1.36 3.90 5.96
N LEU A 8 1.12 5.21 5.79
CA LEU A 8 2.18 6.20 5.53
C LEU A 8 2.30 7.16 6.71
N HIS A 9 3.53 7.30 7.22
CA HIS A 9 3.87 8.25 8.26
C HIS A 9 4.91 9.24 7.73
N VAL A 10 4.70 10.53 8.00
CA VAL A 10 5.61 11.61 7.58
C VAL A 10 6.15 12.31 8.82
N PHE A 11 7.48 12.43 8.89
CA PHE A 11 8.18 13.10 9.98
C PHE A 11 9.07 14.22 9.43
N PRO A 12 8.91 15.48 9.87
CA PRO A 12 9.80 16.56 9.44
C PRO A 12 11.15 16.47 10.15
N SER A 13 12.21 16.94 9.49
CA SER A 13 13.46 17.28 10.19
C SER A 13 13.27 18.53 11.06
N PRO A 14 14.06 18.72 12.13
CA PRO A 14 13.89 19.87 13.02
C PRO A 14 14.03 21.24 12.34
N ASP A 15 14.84 21.31 11.28
CA ASP A 15 15.08 22.51 10.47
C ASP A 15 14.13 22.64 9.27
N GLY A 16 13.22 21.67 9.07
CA GLY A 16 12.29 21.64 7.95
C GLY A 16 12.93 21.39 6.57
N SER A 17 14.23 21.10 6.50
CA SER A 17 14.94 20.88 5.22
C SER A 17 14.66 19.52 4.60
N GLN A 18 14.19 18.55 5.38
CA GLN A 18 13.88 17.20 4.95
C GLN A 18 12.58 16.69 5.55
N ALA A 19 11.96 15.72 4.86
CA ALA A 19 10.89 14.90 5.39
C ALA A 19 11.28 13.44 5.28
N ARG A 20 11.08 12.68 6.37
CA ARG A 20 11.21 11.22 6.38
C ARG A 20 9.84 10.61 6.18
N LEU A 21 9.66 9.89 5.07
CA LEU A 21 8.49 9.07 4.80
C LEU A 21 8.77 7.63 5.26
N VAL A 22 7.85 7.05 6.03
CA VAL A 22 7.87 5.64 6.45
C VAL A 22 6.61 4.97 5.92
N ALA A 23 6.77 3.83 5.25
CA ALA A 23 5.67 3.00 4.77
C ALA A 23 5.64 1.67 5.54
N VAL A 24 4.46 1.28 6.02
CA VAL A 24 4.21 -0.01 6.67
C VAL A 24 3.21 -0.78 5.82
N LEU A 25 3.55 -2.02 5.47
CA LEU A 25 2.69 -2.90 4.67
C LEU A 25 2.97 -4.38 4.96
N ASP A 26 2.01 -5.25 4.62
CA ASP A 26 2.23 -6.69 4.54
C ASP A 26 3.01 -7.01 3.26
N ASN A 27 4.22 -7.57 3.40
CA ASN A 27 5.11 -7.83 2.27
C ASN A 27 4.60 -8.96 1.34
N LEU A 28 3.73 -9.85 1.83
CA LEU A 28 3.09 -10.89 1.01
C LEU A 28 1.70 -10.47 0.52
N GLY A 29 1.03 -9.58 1.26
CA GLY A 29 -0.20 -8.87 0.83
C GLY A 29 0.13 -7.76 -0.16
N LYS A 30 0.00 -6.49 0.25
CA LYS A 30 0.28 -5.32 -0.60
C LYS A 30 1.68 -5.32 -1.24
N GLY A 31 2.67 -5.95 -0.61
CA GLY A 31 4.03 -6.05 -1.15
C GLY A 31 4.21 -7.09 -2.26
N ALA A 32 3.25 -7.99 -2.45
CA ALA A 32 3.31 -9.02 -3.49
C ALA A 32 1.91 -9.37 -4.03
N SER A 33 1.24 -10.36 -3.45
CA SER A 33 0.03 -10.96 -4.04
C SER A 33 -1.17 -10.02 -4.10
N GLY A 34 -1.34 -9.17 -3.09
CA GLY A 34 -2.36 -8.12 -3.06
C GLY A 34 -2.18 -7.11 -4.19
N ALA A 35 -0.95 -6.65 -4.44
CA ALA A 35 -0.65 -5.76 -5.56
C ALA A 35 -0.86 -6.45 -6.94
N ALA A 36 -0.54 -7.74 -7.05
CA ALA A 36 -0.79 -8.51 -8.26
C ALA A 36 -2.29 -8.65 -8.56
N VAL A 37 -3.10 -8.97 -7.55
CA VAL A 37 -4.57 -9.04 -7.68
C VAL A 37 -5.15 -7.66 -8.01
N GLN A 38 -4.69 -6.60 -7.35
CA GLN A 38 -5.11 -5.23 -7.64
C GLN A 38 -4.86 -4.86 -9.11
N SER A 39 -3.68 -5.21 -9.64
CA SER A 39 -3.34 -4.99 -11.04
C SER A 39 -4.21 -5.82 -11.99
N LEU A 40 -4.49 -7.07 -11.64
CA LEU A 40 -5.35 -7.96 -12.42
C LEU A 40 -6.80 -7.46 -12.47
N ASN A 41 -7.33 -6.95 -11.35
CA ASN A 41 -8.67 -6.36 -11.30
C ASN A 41 -8.81 -5.23 -12.33
N LEU A 42 -7.83 -4.31 -12.36
CA LEU A 42 -7.79 -3.23 -13.34
C LEU A 42 -7.72 -3.75 -14.78
N MET A 43 -6.85 -4.72 -15.05
CA MET A 43 -6.71 -5.33 -16.39
C MET A 43 -8.00 -6.03 -16.85
N ALA A 44 -8.74 -6.63 -15.93
CA ALA A 44 -9.99 -7.32 -16.19
C ALA A 44 -11.22 -6.38 -16.23
N GLY A 45 -11.05 -5.08 -15.98
CA GLY A 45 -12.14 -4.11 -15.91
C GLY A 45 -13.06 -4.29 -14.70
N LEU A 46 -12.54 -4.88 -13.63
CA LEU A 46 -13.23 -5.07 -12.34
C LEU A 46 -12.97 -3.89 -11.40
N ASP A 47 -13.69 -3.85 -10.27
CA ASP A 47 -13.36 -2.95 -9.17
C ASP A 47 -11.93 -3.26 -8.67
N GLU A 48 -11.09 -2.24 -8.57
CA GLU A 48 -9.69 -2.35 -8.14
C GLU A 48 -9.56 -3.09 -6.79
N THR A 49 -10.54 -2.92 -5.90
CA THR A 49 -10.56 -3.49 -4.54
C THR A 49 -11.20 -4.87 -4.44
N ALA A 50 -11.69 -5.43 -5.56
CA ALA A 50 -12.34 -6.74 -5.55
C ALA A 50 -11.41 -7.83 -4.99
N GLY A 51 -11.84 -8.50 -3.92
CA GLY A 51 -11.08 -9.57 -3.27
C GLY A 51 -9.90 -9.12 -2.40
N LEU A 52 -9.71 -7.81 -2.20
CA LEU A 52 -8.67 -7.24 -1.34
C LEU A 52 -9.25 -6.87 0.04
N ARG A 53 -8.42 -6.92 1.07
CA ARG A 53 -8.79 -6.57 2.45
C ARG A 53 -8.11 -5.26 2.87
N LEU A 54 -8.89 -4.20 3.00
CA LEU A 54 -8.43 -2.89 3.48
C LEU A 54 -8.60 -2.77 5.00
#